data_AF-R7RW57-F1
#
_entry.id   AF-R7RW57-F1
#
_cell.length_a   1.000
_cell.length_b   1.000
_cell.length_c   1.000
_cell.angle_alpha   90.00
_cell.angle_beta   90.00
_cell.angle_gamma   90.00
#
_symmetry.space_group_name_H-M   'P 1'
#
loop_
_entity.id
_entity.type
_entity.pdbx_description
1 polymer ?
#
loop_
_entity_poly.entity_id
_entity_poly.type
_entity_poly.pdbx_seq_one_letter_code
_entity_poly.pdbx_strand_id
1 'polypeptide(L)' 'FPPQPPSTSVLTHIVNSFCEALEPDNVMEEGCAVCGLLSLTKNMILLSDAKINI' A
#
# COMPACT_ATOMS: atom_id res chain seq x y z
N PHE A 1 30.13 -6.24 7.81
CA PHE A 1 29.60 -4.87 7.80
C PHE A 1 30.27 -4.15 6.65
N PRO A 2 29.54 -3.64 5.65
CA PRO A 2 28.08 -3.59 5.54
C PRO A 2 27.45 -4.98 5.33
N PRO A 3 26.11 -5.12 5.46
CA PRO A 3 25.40 -6.28 4.91
C PRO A 3 25.65 -6.36 3.40
N GLN A 4 25.55 -7.58 2.86
CA GLN A 4 25.56 -7.77 1.41
C GLN A 4 24.40 -6.96 0.79
N PRO A 5 24.61 -6.31 -0.36
CA PRO A 5 23.51 -5.65 -1.05
C PRO A 5 22.41 -6.66 -1.40
N PRO A 6 21.13 -6.25 -1.36
CA PRO A 6 20.04 -7.10 -1.81
C PRO A 6 20.20 -7.46 -3.28
N SER A 7 19.70 -8.62 -3.66
CA SER A 7 19.68 -9.02 -5.07
C SER A 7 18.81 -8.06 -5.88
N THR A 8 19.07 -7.98 -7.18
CA THR A 8 18.24 -7.21 -8.11
C THR A 8 16.78 -7.61 -8.03
N SER A 9 16.48 -8.91 -7.87
CA SER A 9 15.10 -9.40 -7.72
C SER A 9 14.39 -8.83 -6.49
N VAL A 10 15.09 -8.72 -5.35
CA VAL A 10 14.53 -8.14 -4.13
C VAL A 10 14.27 -6.65 -4.32
N LEU A 11 15.21 -5.93 -4.95
CA LEU A 11 15.02 -4.51 -5.26
C LEU A 11 13.84 -4.28 -6.21
N THR A 12 13.75 -5.06 -7.28
CA THR A 12 12.62 -5.01 -8.22
C THR A 12 11.31 -5.30 -7.50
N HIS A 13 11.27 -6.31 -6.63
CA HIS A 13 10.08 -6.62 -5.85
C HIS A 13 9.68 -5.44 -4.94
N ILE A 14 10.62 -4.83 -4.21
CA ILE A 14 10.34 -3.68 -3.35
C ILE A 14 9.75 -2.52 -4.16
N VAL A 15 10.35 -2.20 -5.31
CA VAL A 15 9.88 -1.11 -6.17
C VAL A 15 8.48 -1.41 -6.70
N ASN A 16 8.24 -2.61 -7.21
CA ASN A 16 6.94 -2.99 -7.75
C ASN A 16 5.85 -2.97 -6.66
N SER A 17 6.13 -3.58 -5.51
CA SER A 17 5.19 -3.59 -4.37
C SER A 17 4.85 -2.18 -3.89
N PHE A 18 5.82 -1.25 -3.93
CA PHE A 18 5.55 0.16 -3.61
C PHE A 18 4.61 0.81 -4.63
N CYS A 19 4.85 0.60 -5.93
CA CYS A 19 3.98 1.13 -6.98
C CYS A 19 2.57 0.54 -6.89
N GLU A 20 2.45 -0.76 -6.66
CA GLU A 20 1.16 -1.46 -6.48
C GLU A 20 0.38 -0.90 -5.28
N ALA A 21 1.05 -0.67 -4.16
CA ALA A 21 0.42 -0.07 -2.97
C ALA A 21 -0.07 1.37 -3.19
N LEU A 22 0.47 2.07 -4.18
CA LEU A 22 0.07 3.44 -4.55
C LEU A 22 -0.91 3.49 -5.73
N GLU A 23 -1.37 2.35 -6.25
CA GLU A 23 -2.45 2.38 -7.22
C GLU A 23 -3.68 3.10 -6.64
N PRO A 24 -4.41 3.90 -7.43
CA PRO A 24 -5.53 4.68 -6.93
C PRO A 24 -6.57 3.86 -6.16
N ASP A 25 -6.80 2.62 -6.58
CA ASP A 25 -7.71 1.69 -5.90
C ASP A 25 -7.25 1.30 -4.49
N ASN A 26 -5.96 1.41 -4.18
CA ASN A 26 -5.40 1.10 -2.87
C ASN A 26 -5.32 2.32 -1.94
N VAL A 27 -5.59 3.53 -2.45
CA VAL A 27 -5.64 4.74 -1.64
C VAL A 27 -6.88 4.73 -0.76
N MET A 28 -6.66 4.85 0.56
CA MET A 28 -7.74 4.77 1.57
C MET A 28 -8.54 6.04 1.74
N GLU A 29 -8.03 7.17 1.26
CA GLU A 29 -8.59 8.50 1.49
C GLU A 29 -8.57 9.31 0.21
N GLU A 30 -9.65 10.02 -0.07
CA GLU A 30 -9.73 10.97 -1.17
C GLU A 30 -9.93 12.39 -0.65
N GLY A 31 -9.31 13.35 -1.34
CA GLY A 31 -9.51 14.77 -1.05
C GLY A 31 -10.62 15.35 -1.91
N CYS A 32 -11.56 16.07 -1.30
CA CYS A 32 -12.47 16.91 -2.06
C CYS A 32 -11.71 18.09 -2.67
N ALA A 33 -11.66 18.20 -4.00
CA ALA A 33 -10.95 19.27 -4.68
C ALA A 33 -11.49 20.69 -4.36
N VAL A 34 -12.74 20.80 -3.88
CA VAL A 34 -13.39 22.08 -3.58
C VAL A 34 -13.10 22.54 -2.15
N CYS A 35 -13.28 21.67 -1.17
CA CYS A 35 -13.13 22.03 0.25
C CYS A 35 -11.84 21.53 0.90
N GLY A 36 -11.04 20.71 0.20
CA GLY A 36 -9.79 20.14 0.70
C GLY A 36 -9.95 19.12 1.83
N LEU A 37 -11.19 18.71 2.14
CA LEU A 37 -11.44 17.72 3.18
C LEU A 37 -11.11 16.32 2.68
N LEU A 38 -10.42 15.55 3.52
CA LEU A 38 -10.18 14.14 3.31
C LEU A 38 -11.40 13.33 3.73
N SER A 39 -11.80 12.39 2.90
CA SER A 39 -12.86 11.43 3.17
C SER A 39 -12.32 10.01 3.01
N LEU A 40 -12.64 9.14 3.97
CA LEU A 40 -12.22 7.74 3.93
C LEU A 40 -13.00 7.00 2.82
N THR A 41 -12.29 6.44 1.85
CA THR A 41 -12.86 5.65 0.74
C THR A 41 -12.97 4.17 1.11
N LYS A 42 -12.04 3.65 1.94
CA LYS A 42 -11.98 2.24 2.36
C LYS A 42 -11.56 2.11 3.82
N ASN A 43 -12.24 1.22 4.56
CA ASN A 43 -11.83 0.85 5.91
C ASN A 43 -10.82 -0.31 5.84
N MET A 44 -9.67 -0.16 6.50
CA MET A 44 -8.79 -1.30 6.76
C MET A 44 -9.26 -2.06 8.00
N ILE A 45 -9.22 -3.39 7.91
CA ILE A 45 -9.37 -4.29 9.04
C ILE A 45 -8.02 -4.93 9.34
N LEU A 46 -7.81 -5.35 10.59
CA LEU A 46 -6.64 -6.15 10.90
C LEU A 46 -6.68 -7.44 10.09
N LEU A 47 -5.50 -7.94 9.69
CA LEU A 47 -5.42 -9.22 9.00
C LEU A 47 -6.02 -10.36 9.84
N SER A 48 -5.93 -10.27 11.18
CA SER A 48 -6.59 -11.20 12.11
C SER A 48 -8.10 -11.24 11.96
N ASP A 49 -8.70 -10.15 11.49
CA ASP A 49 -10.14 -9.94 11.42
C ASP A 49 -10.67 -10.20 9.99
N ALA A 50 -9.76 -10.33 9.01
CA ALA A 50 -10.09 -10.67 7.65
C ALA A 50 -10.49 -12.14 7.56
N LYS A 51 -11.72 -12.41 7.09
CA LYS A 51 -12.19 -13.77 6.80
C LYS A 51 -11.59 -14.25 5.48
N ILE A 52 -10.32 -14.60 5.50
CA ILE A 52 -9.61 -15.15 4.35
C ILE A 52 -9.67 -16.67 4.43
N ASN A 53 -10.26 -17.32 3.42
CA ASN A 53 -10.18 -18.76 3.27
C ASN A 53 -8.81 -19.09 2.63
N ILE A 54 -7.83 -19.46 3.45
CA ILE A 54 -6.54 -20.03 3.00
C ILE A 54 -6.71 -21.52 2.71
#